data_AF-A0A6G1DI54-F1
#
_entry.id   AF-A0A6G1DI54-F1
#
_cell.length_a   1.000
_cell.length_b   1.000
_cell.length_c   1.000
_cell.angle_alpha   90.00
_cell.angle_beta   90.00
_cell.angle_gamma   90.00
#
_symmetry.space_group_name_H-M   'P 1'
#
loop_
_entity.id
_entity.type
_entity.pdbx_description
1 polymer ?
#
loop_
_entity_poly.entity_id
_entity_poly.type
_entity_poly.pdbx_seq_one_letter_code
_entity_poly.pdbx_strand_id
1 'polypeptide(L)'
;MAIPGETTLDDAIAFAKCHLKAMSMKGEFRSPMAEQVARALDIPLPRFPRRLETMNYLAEYEQEDEHDSTVLELARLDFELVRSVHLKELKALSLWWRDLYDSVKLSYARDRLVESYVWTCSLFHEEDYSRARIMFAKVFGLLSLMDDTYDVHATLEECFSILPKYLRMFYIKLLSTFDELEDSLEPHEKYRMPYTKNALWSEYYLREAKWANDKYTPGFAEQLEVSIMSSLLAQLTHTQHSLS
;
A
#
# COMPACT_ATOMS: atom_id res chain seq x y z
N MET A 1 -11.53 -16.39 3.16
CA MET A 1 -10.58 -17.51 3.06
C MET A 1 -11.04 -18.58 2.08
N ALA A 2 -12.32 -18.60 1.68
CA ALA A 2 -12.78 -19.47 0.60
C ALA A 2 -11.96 -19.28 -0.69
N ILE A 3 -11.64 -20.40 -1.35
CA ILE A 3 -11.02 -20.45 -2.67
C ILE A 3 -12.07 -20.79 -3.75
N PRO A 4 -11.80 -20.51 -5.04
CA PRO A 4 -12.76 -20.79 -6.10
C PRO A 4 -13.21 -22.26 -6.11
N GLY A 5 -14.53 -22.49 -6.05
CA GLY A 5 -15.15 -23.81 -6.06
C GLY A 5 -15.61 -24.33 -4.70
N GLU A 6 -15.31 -23.63 -3.59
CA GLU A 6 -15.77 -24.02 -2.25
C GLU A 6 -17.20 -23.54 -1.94
N THR A 7 -18.18 -24.13 -2.61
CA THR A 7 -19.61 -23.73 -2.50
C THR A 7 -20.15 -23.78 -1.07
N THR A 8 -19.66 -24.70 -0.25
CA THR A 8 -20.05 -24.80 1.18
C THR A 8 -19.64 -23.56 1.97
N LEU A 9 -18.48 -22.98 1.70
CA LEU A 9 -18.04 -21.75 2.37
C LEU A 9 -18.79 -20.53 1.83
N ASP A 10 -19.11 -20.51 0.54
CA ASP A 10 -19.95 -19.45 -0.04
C ASP A 10 -21.34 -19.42 0.60
N ASP A 11 -21.97 -20.59 0.77
CA ASP A 11 -23.26 -20.73 1.45
C ASP A 11 -23.16 -20.32 2.92
N ALA A 12 -22.10 -20.71 3.62
CA ALA A 12 -21.86 -20.32 5.02
C ALA A 12 -21.68 -18.79 5.18
N ILE A 13 -20.95 -18.15 4.27
CA ILE A 13 -20.79 -16.69 4.23
C ILE A 13 -22.14 -16.00 4.01
N ALA A 14 -22.93 -16.48 3.05
CA ALA A 14 -24.25 -15.95 2.75
C ALA A 14 -25.20 -16.08 3.95
N PHE A 15 -25.22 -17.27 4.57
CA PHE A 15 -25.99 -17.56 5.77
C PHE A 15 -25.60 -16.62 6.92
N ALA A 16 -24.33 -16.59 7.31
CA ALA A 16 -23.85 -15.78 8.42
C ALA A 16 -24.14 -14.28 8.19
N LYS A 17 -23.89 -13.77 6.97
CA LYS A 17 -24.16 -12.37 6.62
C LYS A 17 -25.64 -12.01 6.73
N CYS A 18 -26.53 -12.90 6.30
CA CYS A 18 -27.97 -12.70 6.39
C CYS A 18 -28.43 -12.62 7.85
N HIS A 19 -28.02 -13.59 8.67
CA HIS A 19 -28.41 -13.66 10.08
C HIS A 19 -27.83 -12.51 10.90
N LEU A 20 -26.54 -12.21 10.77
CA LEU A 20 -25.91 -11.10 11.50
C LEU A 20 -26.56 -9.75 11.17
N LYS A 21 -26.94 -9.50 9.91
CA LYS A 21 -27.69 -8.29 9.52
C LYS A 21 -29.06 -8.23 10.18
N ALA A 22 -29.81 -9.33 10.17
CA ALA A 22 -31.14 -9.39 10.78
C ALA A 22 -31.07 -9.16 12.30
N MET A 23 -30.10 -9.77 12.98
CA MET A 23 -29.87 -9.60 14.42
C MET A 23 -29.44 -8.16 14.75
N SER A 24 -28.58 -7.56 13.93
CA SER A 24 -28.16 -6.15 14.07
C SER A 24 -29.34 -5.18 13.92
N MET A 25 -30.22 -5.38 12.93
CA MET A 25 -31.43 -4.57 12.75
C MET A 25 -32.41 -4.66 13.92
N LYS A 26 -32.42 -5.79 14.63
CA LYS A 26 -33.25 -6.00 15.82
C LYS A 26 -32.60 -5.49 17.11
N GLY A 27 -31.36 -4.99 17.06
CA GLY A 27 -30.63 -4.55 18.24
C GLY A 27 -30.26 -5.69 19.20
N GLU A 28 -30.04 -6.91 18.67
CA GLU A 28 -29.76 -8.09 19.49
C GLU A 28 -28.32 -8.10 20.06
N PHE A 29 -27.41 -7.31 19.49
CA PHE A 29 -26.04 -7.17 19.97
C PHE A 29 -25.87 -5.99 20.92
N ARG A 30 -25.10 -6.20 22.00
CA ARG A 30 -24.63 -5.14 22.90
C ARG A 30 -23.24 -4.67 22.48
N SER A 31 -22.86 -3.46 22.88
CA SER A 31 -21.47 -3.01 22.74
C SER A 31 -20.54 -3.87 23.62
N PRO A 32 -19.34 -4.24 23.17
CA PRO A 32 -18.68 -3.89 21.90
C PRO A 32 -19.02 -4.80 20.69
N MET A 33 -19.79 -5.87 20.90
CA MET A 33 -20.09 -6.86 19.86
C MET A 33 -20.87 -6.27 18.68
N ALA A 34 -21.75 -5.29 18.94
CA ALA A 34 -22.49 -4.60 17.89
C ALA A 34 -21.56 -3.90 16.89
N GLU A 35 -20.52 -3.23 17.38
CA GLU A 35 -19.51 -2.54 16.59
C GLU A 35 -18.64 -3.53 15.80
N GLN A 36 -18.24 -4.64 16.43
CA GLN A 36 -17.48 -5.72 15.77
C GLN A 36 -18.27 -6.34 14.61
N VAL A 37 -19.55 -6.67 14.84
CA VAL A 37 -20.43 -7.21 13.80
C VAL A 37 -20.62 -6.20 12.66
N ALA A 38 -20.83 -4.93 12.99
CA ALA A 38 -20.98 -3.88 11.98
C ALA A 38 -19.73 -3.75 11.09
N ARG A 39 -18.52 -3.73 11.69
CA ARG A 39 -17.26 -3.69 10.94
C ARG A 39 -17.07 -4.92 10.06
N ALA A 40 -17.29 -6.13 10.62
CA ALA A 40 -17.12 -7.37 9.88
C ALA A 40 -18.11 -7.53 8.71
N LEU A 41 -19.31 -6.95 8.82
CA LEU A 41 -20.31 -6.93 7.75
C LEU A 41 -19.98 -5.94 6.62
N ASP A 42 -19.27 -4.86 6.93
CA ASP A 42 -18.78 -3.88 5.97
C ASP A 42 -17.53 -4.42 5.24
N ILE A 43 -16.47 -4.70 6.00
CA ILE A 43 -15.23 -5.28 5.49
C ILE A 43 -14.89 -6.52 6.34
N PRO A 44 -14.92 -7.73 5.74
CA PRO A 44 -14.59 -8.95 6.47
C PRO A 44 -13.18 -8.90 7.06
N LEU A 45 -13.02 -9.42 8.27
CA LEU A 45 -11.75 -9.42 9.02
C LEU A 45 -10.52 -9.85 8.19
N PRO A 46 -10.56 -10.90 7.32
CA PRO A 46 -9.40 -11.27 6.51
C PRO A 46 -8.94 -10.21 5.49
N ARG A 47 -9.77 -9.21 5.20
CA ARG A 47 -9.49 -8.12 4.27
C ARG A 47 -9.25 -6.79 4.98
N PHE A 48 -9.50 -6.73 6.30
CA PHE A 48 -9.36 -5.50 7.06
C PHE A 48 -7.90 -5.28 7.45
N PRO A 49 -7.36 -4.05 7.37
CA PRO A 49 -6.00 -3.77 7.78
C PRO A 49 -5.78 -4.13 9.26
N ARG A 50 -4.88 -5.08 9.54
CA ARG A 50 -4.71 -5.66 10.88
C ARG A 50 -4.49 -4.61 11.96
N ARG A 51 -3.65 -3.59 11.71
CA ARG A 51 -3.38 -2.52 12.69
C ARG A 51 -4.61 -1.69 13.02
N LEU A 52 -5.47 -1.41 12.05
CA LEU A 52 -6.73 -0.71 12.31
C LEU A 52 -7.66 -1.58 13.15
N GLU A 53 -7.70 -2.90 12.89
CA GLU A 53 -8.50 -3.79 13.73
C GLU A 53 -7.93 -3.88 15.15
N THR A 54 -6.61 -3.99 15.31
CA THR A 54 -5.97 -3.99 16.63
C THR A 54 -6.32 -2.72 17.42
N MET A 55 -6.37 -1.55 16.78
CA MET A 55 -6.79 -0.30 17.42
C MET A 55 -8.21 -0.38 17.99
N ASN A 56 -9.16 -0.87 17.19
CA ASN A 56 -10.54 -1.02 17.64
C ASN A 56 -10.64 -2.09 18.74
N TYR A 57 -10.04 -3.25 18.49
CA TYR A 57 -10.14 -4.41 19.37
C TYR A 57 -9.50 -4.17 20.74
N LEU A 58 -8.45 -3.36 20.84
CA LEU A 58 -7.85 -2.99 22.14
C LEU A 58 -8.83 -2.27 23.09
N ALA A 59 -9.72 -1.44 22.55
CA ALA A 59 -10.73 -0.73 23.33
C ALA A 59 -11.96 -1.60 23.64
N GLU A 60 -12.23 -2.58 22.78
CA GLU A 60 -13.35 -3.50 22.92
C GLU A 60 -13.03 -4.65 23.86
N TYR A 61 -11.83 -5.22 23.76
CA TYR A 61 -11.38 -6.32 24.61
C TYR A 61 -11.36 -5.92 26.09
N GLU A 62 -11.06 -4.65 26.40
CA GLU A 62 -11.15 -4.12 27.77
C GLU A 62 -12.57 -4.17 28.35
N GLN A 63 -13.60 -4.19 27.49
CA GLN A 63 -15.01 -4.23 27.91
C GLN A 63 -15.55 -5.66 28.04
N GLU A 64 -14.79 -6.68 27.63
CA GLU A 64 -15.20 -8.08 27.75
C GLU A 64 -15.08 -8.55 29.20
N ASP A 65 -16.11 -9.23 29.72
CA ASP A 65 -16.16 -9.68 31.12
C ASP A 65 -15.03 -10.65 31.50
N GLU A 66 -14.54 -11.43 30.52
CA GLU A 66 -13.53 -12.49 30.72
C GLU A 66 -12.15 -12.12 30.18
N HIS A 67 -11.87 -10.82 29.94
CA HIS A 67 -10.59 -10.41 29.36
C HIS A 67 -9.40 -10.69 30.30
N ASP A 68 -8.28 -11.09 29.72
CA ASP A 68 -7.01 -11.22 30.43
C ASP A 68 -6.31 -9.85 30.47
N SER A 69 -6.20 -9.28 31.67
CA SER A 69 -5.58 -7.96 31.88
C SER A 69 -4.10 -7.92 31.52
N THR A 70 -3.38 -9.05 31.68
CA THR A 70 -1.96 -9.14 31.33
C THR A 70 -1.78 -9.14 29.82
N VAL A 71 -2.64 -9.86 29.09
CA VAL A 71 -2.64 -9.87 27.63
C VAL A 71 -3.00 -8.50 27.07
N LEU A 72 -4.01 -7.83 27.65
CA LEU A 72 -4.40 -6.47 27.25
C LEU A 72 -3.27 -5.46 27.47
N GLU A 73 -2.59 -5.52 28.63
CA GLU A 73 -1.45 -4.64 28.90
C GLU A 73 -0.31 -4.87 27.92
N LEU A 74 0.04 -6.14 27.65
CA LEU A 74 1.05 -6.48 26.66
C LEU A 74 0.70 -5.95 25.27
N ALA A 75 -0.54 -6.13 24.82
CA ALA A 75 -1.00 -5.66 23.52
C ALA A 75 -0.98 -4.12 23.41
N ARG A 76 -1.27 -3.39 24.50
CA ARG A 76 -1.16 -1.93 24.54
C ARG A 76 0.30 -1.46 24.42
N LEU A 77 1.20 -2.11 25.15
CA LEU A 77 2.63 -1.79 25.11
C LEU A 77 3.23 -2.05 23.72
N ASP A 78 2.91 -3.19 23.12
CA ASP A 78 3.30 -3.52 21.73
C ASP A 78 2.75 -2.47 20.74
N PHE A 79 1.46 -2.13 20.86
CA PHE A 79 0.85 -1.15 19.99
C PHE A 79 1.56 0.20 20.04
N GLU A 80 1.91 0.67 21.24
CA GLU A 80 2.61 1.94 21.46
C GLU A 80 4.06 1.91 20.99
N LEU A 81 4.77 0.79 21.19
CA LEU A 81 6.12 0.59 20.69
C LEU A 81 6.18 0.73 19.17
N VAL A 82 5.31 -0.02 18.48
CA VAL A 82 5.21 0.05 17.02
C VAL A 82 4.78 1.44 16.55
N ARG A 83 3.84 2.11 17.25
CA ARG A 83 3.44 3.50 16.95
C ARG A 83 4.62 4.46 17.05
N SER A 84 5.47 4.33 18.07
CA SER A 84 6.68 5.14 18.24
C SER A 84 7.65 4.98 17.07
N VAL A 85 7.83 3.75 16.60
CA VAL A 85 8.63 3.46 15.40
C VAL A 85 8.00 4.13 14.17
N HIS A 86 6.69 4.04 13.98
CA HIS A 86 6.00 4.65 12.84
C HIS A 86 6.13 6.18 12.83
N LEU A 87 6.06 6.84 13.99
CA LEU A 87 6.26 8.28 14.09
C LEU A 87 7.70 8.71 13.74
N LYS A 88 8.71 7.90 14.10
CA LYS A 88 10.10 8.15 13.70
C LYS A 88 10.27 8.01 12.19
N GLU A 89 9.69 6.97 11.60
CA GLU A 89 9.68 6.73 10.15
C GLU A 89 9.02 7.90 9.41
N LEU A 90 7.80 8.30 9.81
CA LEU A 90 7.11 9.45 9.22
C LEU A 90 7.91 10.74 9.32
N LYS A 91 8.56 11.00 10.46
CA LYS A 91 9.41 12.18 10.60
C LYS A 91 10.56 12.16 9.58
N ALA A 92 11.24 11.03 9.43
CA ALA A 92 12.34 10.89 8.47
C ALA A 92 11.84 11.03 7.03
N LEU A 93 10.73 10.37 6.69
CA LEU A 93 10.10 10.44 5.38
C LEU A 93 9.63 11.85 5.04
N SER A 94 9.03 12.58 5.98
CA SER A 94 8.58 13.96 5.75
C SER A 94 9.74 14.91 5.49
N LEU A 95 10.88 14.72 6.16
CA LEU A 95 12.09 15.51 5.89
C LEU A 95 12.65 15.21 4.49
N TRP A 96 12.72 13.93 4.12
CA TRP A 96 13.16 13.50 2.79
C TRP A 96 12.21 13.99 1.69
N TRP A 97 10.90 13.86 1.88
CA TRP A 97 9.89 14.27 0.90
C TRP A 97 9.90 15.78 0.67
N ARG A 98 10.06 16.57 1.73
CA ARG A 98 10.21 18.02 1.61
C ARG A 98 11.44 18.39 0.77
N ASP A 99 12.60 17.78 1.03
CA ASP A 99 13.82 18.00 0.22
C ASP A 99 13.62 17.61 -1.24
N LEU A 100 12.94 16.49 -1.48
CA LEU A 100 12.56 16.05 -2.82
C LEU A 100 11.68 17.10 -3.51
N TYR A 101 10.58 17.52 -2.89
CA TYR A 101 9.62 18.47 -3.45
C TYR A 101 10.26 19.83 -3.76
N ASP A 102 11.06 20.34 -2.82
CA ASP A 102 11.79 21.61 -2.95
C ASP A 102 12.80 21.55 -4.12
N SER A 103 13.38 20.38 -4.37
CA SER A 103 14.31 20.15 -5.46
C SER A 103 13.61 20.00 -6.81
N VAL A 104 12.59 19.14 -6.90
CA VAL A 104 11.97 18.74 -8.17
C VAL A 104 10.98 19.77 -8.71
N LYS A 105 10.27 20.49 -7.83
CA LYS A 105 9.32 21.57 -8.17
C LYS A 105 8.25 21.20 -9.21
N LEU A 106 7.73 19.98 -9.14
CA LEU A 106 6.63 19.52 -9.99
C LEU A 106 5.29 20.05 -9.45
N SER A 107 4.89 21.25 -9.89
CA SER A 107 3.70 21.95 -9.35
C SER A 107 2.36 21.28 -9.67
N TYR A 108 2.33 20.36 -10.63
CA TYR A 108 1.14 19.61 -11.03
C TYR A 108 0.96 18.31 -10.22
N ALA A 109 2.01 17.82 -9.56
CA ALA A 109 1.98 16.55 -8.86
C ALA A 109 1.29 16.70 -7.50
N ARG A 110 0.71 15.59 -7.02
CA ARG A 110 -0.02 15.49 -5.76
C ARG A 110 0.96 15.16 -4.64
N ASP A 111 0.77 15.79 -3.47
CA ASP A 111 1.44 15.40 -2.24
C ASP A 111 0.79 14.12 -1.69
N ARG A 112 1.49 12.98 -1.78
CA ARG A 112 0.97 11.64 -1.45
C ARG A 112 1.84 10.88 -0.45
N LEU A 113 2.71 11.56 0.29
CA LEU A 113 3.65 10.88 1.19
C LEU A 113 2.93 10.08 2.28
N VAL A 114 1.93 10.70 2.92
CA VAL A 114 1.21 10.06 4.04
C VAL A 114 0.42 8.87 3.55
N GLU A 115 -0.28 8.99 2.41
CA GLU A 115 -1.00 7.88 1.80
C GLU A 115 -0.04 6.75 1.40
N SER A 116 1.09 7.08 0.78
CA SER A 116 2.12 6.11 0.41
C SER A 116 2.62 5.35 1.63
N TYR A 117 2.88 6.06 2.74
CA TYR A 117 3.31 5.44 3.98
C TYR A 117 2.22 4.58 4.62
N VAL A 118 0.96 5.04 4.69
CA VAL A 118 -0.18 4.26 5.21
C VAL A 118 -0.38 2.96 4.42
N TRP A 119 -0.19 3.01 3.10
CA TRP A 119 -0.18 1.82 2.25
C TRP A 119 0.91 0.83 2.67
N THR A 120 2.14 1.30 2.92
CA THR A 120 3.23 0.41 3.39
C THR A 120 2.96 -0.20 4.77
N CYS A 121 2.38 0.56 5.70
CA CYS A 121 2.03 0.05 7.02
C CYS A 121 0.95 -1.04 6.97
N SER A 122 0.08 -0.99 5.95
CA SER A 122 -0.94 -2.03 5.72
C SER A 122 -0.33 -3.33 5.22
N LEU A 123 0.81 -3.26 4.51
CA LEU A 123 1.55 -4.42 4.00
C LEU A 123 2.51 -5.02 5.04
N PHE A 124 3.23 -4.16 5.76
CA PHE A 124 4.26 -4.53 6.72
C PHE A 124 4.02 -3.82 8.06
N HIS A 125 3.32 -4.49 8.97
CA HIS A 125 2.81 -3.83 10.17
C HIS A 125 3.66 -4.08 11.43
N GLU A 126 4.48 -5.12 11.41
CA GLU A 126 5.35 -5.54 12.51
C GLU A 126 6.57 -4.62 12.63
N GLU A 127 7.11 -4.47 13.83
CA GLU A 127 8.22 -3.54 14.12
C GLU A 127 9.44 -3.77 13.20
N ASP A 128 9.83 -5.04 13.03
CA ASP A 128 11.03 -5.47 12.32
C ASP A 128 11.10 -5.04 10.85
N TYR A 129 9.95 -4.69 10.25
CA TYR A 129 9.88 -4.24 8.86
C TYR A 129 10.07 -2.73 8.66
N SER A 130 10.64 -2.03 9.65
CA SER A 130 10.88 -0.57 9.57
C SER A 130 11.65 -0.15 8.32
N ARG A 131 12.74 -0.86 8.01
CA ARG A 131 13.53 -0.62 6.78
C ARG A 131 12.65 -0.77 5.54
N ALA A 132 11.88 -1.85 5.44
CA ALA A 132 11.00 -2.10 4.31
C ALA A 132 9.95 -0.99 4.14
N ARG A 133 9.28 -0.57 5.21
CA ARG A 133 8.28 0.52 5.15
C ARG A 133 8.89 1.82 4.62
N ILE A 134 10.06 2.23 5.12
CA ILE A 134 10.74 3.45 4.63
C ILE A 134 11.08 3.30 3.14
N MET A 135 11.66 2.16 2.74
CA MET A 135 12.04 1.91 1.34
C MET A 135 10.83 1.96 0.42
N PHE A 136 9.76 1.23 0.74
CA PHE A 136 8.54 1.19 -0.06
C PHE A 136 7.84 2.55 -0.10
N ALA A 137 7.81 3.31 1.00
CA ALA A 137 7.17 4.61 1.03
C ALA A 137 7.91 5.62 0.13
N LYS A 138 9.24 5.58 0.11
CA LYS A 138 10.05 6.38 -0.83
C LYS A 138 9.76 5.99 -2.28
N VAL A 139 9.73 4.69 -2.58
CA VAL A 139 9.45 4.18 -3.93
C VAL A 139 8.04 4.57 -4.40
N PHE A 140 7.01 4.36 -3.56
CA PHE A 140 5.64 4.75 -3.88
C PHE A 140 5.48 6.27 -4.05
N GLY A 141 6.13 7.08 -3.22
CA GLY A 141 6.11 8.53 -3.40
C GLY A 141 6.76 8.97 -4.71
N LEU A 142 7.88 8.38 -5.12
CA LEU A 142 8.51 8.67 -6.41
C LEU A 142 7.63 8.22 -7.59
N LEU A 143 7.00 7.06 -7.45
CA LEU A 143 6.07 6.53 -8.44
C LEU A 143 4.83 7.40 -8.60
N SER A 144 4.28 7.95 -7.52
CA SER A 144 3.13 8.85 -7.64
C SER A 144 3.48 10.13 -8.41
N LEU A 145 4.71 10.66 -8.25
CA LEU A 145 5.17 11.80 -9.06
C LEU A 145 5.34 11.42 -10.54
N MET A 146 5.80 10.20 -10.80
CA MET A 146 5.95 9.67 -12.15
C MET A 146 4.58 9.46 -12.82
N ASP A 147 3.64 8.83 -12.11
CA ASP A 147 2.24 8.62 -12.52
C ASP A 147 1.57 9.95 -12.89
N ASP A 148 1.63 10.96 -12.00
CA ASP A 148 1.09 12.30 -12.26
C ASP A 148 1.72 12.96 -13.50
N THR A 149 3.00 12.67 -13.75
CA THR A 149 3.70 13.17 -14.94
C THR A 149 3.14 12.53 -16.20
N TYR A 150 3.02 11.20 -16.26
CA TYR A 150 2.52 10.49 -17.43
C TYR A 150 1.04 10.75 -17.71
N ASP A 151 0.22 10.90 -16.66
CA ASP A 151 -1.23 11.06 -16.80
C ASP A 151 -1.67 12.49 -17.11
N VAL A 152 -1.00 13.49 -16.53
CA VAL A 152 -1.50 14.88 -16.53
C VAL A 152 -0.65 15.81 -17.38
N HIS A 153 0.65 15.58 -17.49
CA HIS A 153 1.57 16.61 -17.95
C HIS A 153 2.40 16.25 -19.18
N ALA A 154 3.00 15.06 -19.21
CA ALA A 154 3.94 14.68 -20.25
C ALA A 154 3.24 14.51 -21.60
N THR A 155 3.87 15.03 -22.64
CA THR A 155 3.46 14.72 -24.00
C THR A 155 3.99 13.34 -24.40
N LEU A 156 3.34 12.70 -25.37
CA LEU A 156 3.77 11.39 -25.86
C LEU A 156 5.25 11.38 -26.31
N GLU A 157 5.73 12.45 -26.94
CA GLU A 157 7.14 12.58 -27.36
C GLU A 157 8.12 12.59 -26.18
N GLU A 158 7.75 13.26 -25.08
CA GLU A 158 8.55 13.33 -23.85
C GLU A 158 8.59 11.97 -23.14
N CYS A 159 7.52 11.17 -23.25
CA CYS A 159 7.46 9.81 -22.73
C CYS A 159 8.43 8.85 -23.45
N PHE A 160 8.60 9.00 -24.77
CA PHE A 160 9.34 8.03 -25.58
C PHE A 160 10.83 8.31 -25.79
N SER A 161 11.25 9.58 -25.85
CA SER A 161 12.55 9.88 -26.49
C SER A 161 13.39 10.97 -25.84
N ILE A 162 12.79 11.96 -25.17
CA ILE A 162 13.51 13.12 -24.68
C ILE A 162 13.13 13.35 -23.22
N LEU A 163 14.08 13.17 -22.30
CA LEU A 163 13.90 13.59 -20.91
C LEU A 163 13.78 15.12 -20.85
N PRO A 164 12.61 15.69 -20.55
CA PRO A 164 12.42 17.13 -20.53
C PRO A 164 13.26 17.78 -19.44
N LYS A 165 13.63 19.04 -19.65
CA LYS A 165 14.43 19.80 -18.65
C LYS A 165 13.76 19.85 -17.27
N TYR A 166 12.42 19.89 -17.22
CA TYR A 166 11.69 19.94 -15.96
C TYR A 166 11.74 18.61 -15.18
N LEU A 167 11.85 17.46 -15.86
CA LEU A 167 11.99 16.14 -15.22
C LEU A 167 13.44 15.79 -14.84
N ARG A 168 14.43 16.55 -15.32
CA ARG A 168 15.84 16.23 -15.08
C ARG A 168 16.16 16.10 -13.59
N MET A 169 15.65 17.00 -12.76
CA MET A 169 15.91 16.95 -11.31
C MET A 169 15.17 15.78 -10.66
N PHE A 170 13.93 15.51 -11.08
CA PHE A 170 13.18 14.34 -10.63
C PHE A 170 13.92 13.04 -10.94
N TYR A 171 14.42 12.88 -12.16
CA TYR A 171 15.18 11.69 -12.57
C TYR A 171 16.48 11.52 -11.77
N ILE A 172 17.21 12.62 -11.50
CA ILE A 172 18.41 12.57 -10.64
C ILE A 172 18.04 12.11 -9.21
N LYS A 173 16.98 12.67 -8.63
CA LYS A 173 16.52 12.29 -7.29
C LYS A 173 16.00 10.86 -7.24
N LEU A 174 15.33 10.39 -8.29
CA LEU A 174 14.90 9.02 -8.45
C LEU A 174 16.11 8.06 -8.40
N LEU A 175 17.10 8.26 -9.27
CA LEU A 175 18.30 7.43 -9.31
C LEU A 175 19.08 7.47 -7.99
N SER A 176 19.30 8.67 -7.44
CA SER A 176 19.96 8.82 -6.15
C SER A 176 19.22 8.09 -5.03
N THR A 177 17.89 8.08 -5.05
CA THR A 177 17.12 7.32 -4.06
C THR A 177 17.33 5.82 -4.25
N PHE A 178 17.34 5.32 -5.49
CA PHE A 178 17.63 3.91 -5.74
C PHE A 178 19.04 3.49 -5.31
N ASP A 179 20.03 4.37 -5.45
CA ASP A 179 21.39 4.13 -4.98
C ASP A 179 21.43 4.09 -3.43
N GLU A 180 20.75 5.02 -2.75
CA GLU A 180 20.58 4.96 -1.28
C GLU A 180 19.92 3.66 -0.82
N LEU A 181 18.88 3.20 -1.53
CA LEU A 181 18.18 1.96 -1.23
C LEU A 181 19.12 0.76 -1.40
N GLU A 182 19.88 0.71 -2.50
CA GLU A 182 20.84 -0.34 -2.78
C GLU A 182 21.99 -0.39 -1.75
N ASP A 183 22.43 0.76 -1.25
CA ASP A 183 23.44 0.86 -0.20
C ASP A 183 22.94 0.41 1.17
N SER A 184 21.63 0.49 1.42
CA SER A 184 20.99 0.02 2.65
C SER A 184 20.78 -1.49 2.73
N LEU A 185 21.04 -2.21 1.64
CA LEU A 185 20.86 -3.66 1.51
C LEU A 185 22.16 -4.42 1.83
N GLU A 186 21.99 -5.60 2.42
CA GLU A 186 23.10 -6.53 2.62
C GLU A 186 23.62 -7.03 1.25
N PRO A 187 24.90 -7.43 1.12
CA PRO A 187 25.48 -7.86 -0.15
C PRO A 187 24.68 -8.95 -0.88
N HIS A 188 24.09 -9.88 -0.11
CA HIS A 188 23.28 -10.97 -0.65
C HIS A 188 21.85 -10.56 -1.02
N GLU A 189 21.42 -9.33 -0.71
CA GLU A 189 20.10 -8.77 -1.06
C GLU A 189 20.17 -7.88 -2.31
N LYS A 190 21.35 -7.33 -2.63
CA LYS A 190 21.54 -6.34 -3.72
C LYS A 190 21.15 -6.85 -5.10
N TYR A 191 21.18 -8.16 -5.34
CA TYR A 191 20.74 -8.76 -6.61
C TYR A 191 19.29 -8.43 -6.98
N ARG A 192 18.45 -8.02 -5.99
CA ARG A 192 17.05 -7.62 -6.20
C ARG A 192 16.93 -6.26 -6.90
N MET A 193 17.92 -5.37 -6.76
CA MET A 193 17.84 -3.99 -7.25
C MET A 193 17.72 -3.85 -8.77
N PRO A 194 18.45 -4.62 -9.60
CA PRO A 194 18.23 -4.62 -11.04
C PRO A 194 16.80 -4.99 -11.44
N TYR A 195 16.18 -5.96 -10.76
CA TYR A 195 14.78 -6.35 -11.03
C TYR A 195 13.81 -5.22 -10.69
N THR A 196 13.97 -4.60 -9.52
CA THR A 196 13.13 -3.46 -9.11
C THR A 196 13.29 -2.27 -10.07
N LYS A 197 14.53 -1.94 -10.47
CA LYS A 197 14.81 -0.87 -11.44
C LYS A 197 14.15 -1.18 -12.79
N ASN A 198 14.28 -2.41 -13.32
CA ASN A 198 13.68 -2.80 -14.60
C ASN A 198 12.15 -2.76 -14.57
N ALA A 199 11.54 -3.18 -13.46
CA ALA A 199 10.09 -3.17 -13.33
C ALA A 199 9.51 -1.74 -13.31
N LEU A 200 10.26 -0.78 -12.75
CA LEU A 200 9.89 0.63 -12.76
C LEU A 200 9.81 1.21 -14.19
N TRP A 201 10.76 0.83 -15.04
CA TRP A 201 10.89 1.32 -16.43
C TRP A 201 10.07 0.50 -17.42
N SER A 202 8.98 -0.11 -16.98
CA SER A 202 8.24 -1.04 -17.81
C SER A 202 7.50 -0.35 -18.96
N GLU A 203 7.44 -1.02 -20.12
CA GLU A 203 6.79 -0.55 -21.34
C GLU A 203 5.27 -0.35 -21.17
N TYR A 204 4.68 -0.86 -20.08
CA TYR A 204 3.25 -0.81 -19.80
C TYR A 204 2.75 0.62 -19.55
N TYR A 205 3.51 1.45 -18.82
CA TYR A 205 3.17 2.87 -18.62
C TYR A 205 3.14 3.63 -19.95
N LEU A 206 4.11 3.36 -20.84
CA LEU A 206 4.15 3.97 -22.17
C LEU A 206 2.97 3.52 -23.04
N ARG A 207 2.52 2.27 -22.88
CA ARG A 207 1.36 1.74 -23.58
C ARG A 207 0.06 2.42 -23.12
N GLU A 208 -0.12 2.62 -21.82
CA GLU A 208 -1.27 3.34 -21.27
C GLU A 208 -1.28 4.81 -21.72
N ALA A 209 -0.13 5.49 -21.67
CA ALA A 209 0.01 6.86 -22.19
C ALA A 209 -0.32 6.96 -23.68
N LYS A 210 0.10 5.97 -24.48
CA LYS A 210 -0.25 5.90 -25.91
C LYS A 210 -1.74 5.71 -26.13
N TRP A 211 -2.38 4.82 -25.36
CA TRP A 211 -3.83 4.64 -25.45
C TRP A 211 -4.59 5.92 -25.13
N ALA A 212 -4.17 6.64 -24.09
CA ALA A 212 -4.76 7.93 -23.73
C ALA A 212 -4.60 8.97 -24.86
N ASN A 213 -3.40 9.09 -25.43
CA ASN A 213 -3.12 10.01 -26.53
C ASN A 213 -3.93 9.69 -27.80
N ASP A 214 -3.97 8.42 -28.19
CA ASP A 214 -4.65 7.94 -29.40
C ASP A 214 -6.18 7.85 -29.21
N LYS A 215 -6.68 8.14 -27.99
CA LYS A 215 -8.08 7.95 -27.57
C LYS A 215 -8.56 6.52 -27.84
N TYR A 216 -7.65 5.57 -27.68
CA TYR A 216 -7.92 4.15 -27.86
C TYR A 216 -8.58 3.58 -26.60
N THR A 217 -9.69 2.88 -26.79
CA THR A 217 -10.35 2.14 -25.72
C THR A 217 -10.02 0.65 -25.85
N PRO A 218 -9.13 0.10 -25.03
CA PRO A 218 -8.78 -1.32 -25.06
C PRO A 218 -9.97 -2.20 -24.66
N GLY A 219 -9.96 -3.44 -25.12
CA GLY A 219 -10.87 -4.46 -24.60
C GLY A 219 -10.56 -4.80 -23.14
N PHE A 220 -11.53 -5.34 -22.40
CA PHE A 220 -11.36 -5.67 -20.98
C PHE A 220 -10.12 -6.53 -20.70
N ALA A 221 -9.90 -7.59 -21.48
CA ALA A 221 -8.75 -8.49 -21.31
C ALA A 221 -7.41 -7.78 -21.55
N GLU A 222 -7.36 -6.91 -22.55
CA GLU A 222 -6.15 -6.15 -22.89
C GLU A 222 -5.83 -5.10 -21.82
N GLN A 223 -6.85 -4.36 -21.35
CA GLN A 223 -6.71 -3.43 -20.22
C GLN A 223 -6.21 -4.15 -18.97
N LEU A 224 -6.80 -5.31 -18.66
CA LEU A 224 -6.43 -6.07 -17.47
C LEU A 224 -4.98 -6.53 -17.50
N GLU A 225 -4.49 -7.01 -18.65
CA GLU A 225 -3.09 -7.44 -18.82
C GLU A 225 -2.12 -6.28 -18.57
N VAL A 226 -2.38 -5.12 -19.18
CA VAL A 226 -1.51 -3.94 -19.06
C VAL A 226 -1.57 -3.36 -17.65
N SER A 227 -2.76 -3.19 -17.09
CA SER A 227 -2.94 -2.59 -15.77
C SER A 227 -2.41 -3.47 -14.62
N ILE A 228 -2.41 -4.81 -14.75
CA ILE A 228 -1.75 -5.67 -13.75
C ILE A 228 -0.24 -5.36 -13.66
N MET A 229 0.38 -5.08 -14.80
CA MET A 229 1.82 -4.84 -14.87
C MET A 229 2.17 -3.38 -14.52
N SER A 230 1.33 -2.40 -14.91
CA SER A 230 1.53 -0.98 -14.53
C SER A 230 1.13 -0.68 -13.08
N SER A 231 0.22 -1.44 -12.46
CA SER A 231 -0.23 -1.21 -11.08
C SER A 231 0.78 -1.57 -9.97
N LEU A 232 2.02 -1.93 -10.32
CA LEU A 232 3.07 -2.41 -9.40
C LEU A 232 2.74 -3.65 -8.56
N LEU A 233 1.50 -4.15 -8.58
CA LEU A 233 1.06 -5.36 -7.86
C LEU A 233 1.86 -6.61 -8.28
N ALA A 234 2.20 -6.72 -9.57
CA ALA A 234 3.09 -7.77 -10.07
C ALA A 234 4.50 -7.70 -9.47
N GLN A 235 4.96 -6.51 -9.08
CA GLN A 235 6.30 -6.29 -8.50
C GLN A 235 6.34 -6.65 -7.01
N LEU A 236 5.22 -6.46 -6.30
CA LEU A 236 5.04 -6.82 -4.89
C LEU A 236 4.90 -8.34 -4.68
N THR A 237 4.26 -9.05 -5.60
CA THR A 237 4.06 -10.51 -5.49
C THR A 237 5.33 -11.31 -5.75
N HIS A 238 6.20 -10.86 -6.66
CA HIS A 238 7.52 -11.45 -6.87
C HIS A 238 8.47 -11.27 -5.67
N THR A 239 8.32 -10.19 -4.91
CA THR A 239 9.12 -9.94 -3.70
C THR A 239 8.59 -10.66 -2.47
N GLN A 240 7.27 -10.86 -2.32
CA GLN A 240 6.71 -11.69 -1.24
C GLN A 240 7.11 -13.17 -1.36
N HIS A 241 7.13 -13.75 -2.57
CA HIS A 241 7.57 -15.14 -2.77
C HIS A 241 9.05 -15.38 -2.51
N SER A 242 9.87 -14.33 -2.42
CA SER A 242 11.31 -14.42 -2.13
C SER A 242 11.66 -14.04 -0.68
N LEU A 243 10.64 -13.84 0.16
CA LEU A 243 10.72 -13.64 1.62
C LEU A 243 10.23 -14.87 2.42
N SER A 244 9.67 -15.88 1.75
CA SER A 244 9.29 -17.20 2.30
C SER A 244 10.26 -18.29 1.86
#